data_AF-A0A915YVX7-F1
#
_entry.id   AF-A0A915YVX7-F1
#
_cell.length_a   1.000
_cell.length_b   1.000
_cell.length_c   1.000
_cell.angle_alpha   90.00
_cell.angle_beta   90.00
_cell.angle_gamma   90.00
#
_symmetry.space_group_name_H-M   'P 1'
#
loop_
_entity.id
_entity.type
_entity.pdbx_description
1 polymer ?
#
loop_
_entity_poly.entity_id
_entity_poly.type
_entity_poly.pdbx_seq_one_letter_code
_entity_poly.pdbx_strand_id
1 'polypeptide(L)' 'MIKEIYVNNNNAANHPFHLDGHVFAVMFVGEKGQFPDESKYNKRNPIVCDTVTIPGNGFLVIRFIADNPGIWAFHCHIE' A
#
# COMPACT_ATOMS: atom_id res chain seq x y z
N MET A 1 -8.52 2.70 -14.74
CA MET A 1 -9.09 1.42 -14.21
C MET A 1 -8.65 1.27 -12.76
N ILE A 2 -9.51 0.81 -11.83
CA ILE A 2 -9.08 0.56 -10.44
C ILE A 2 -8.12 -0.64 -10.41
N LYS A 3 -6.99 -0.48 -9.75
CA LYS A 3 -5.98 -1.51 -9.51
C LYS A 3 -5.72 -1.64 -8.01
N GLU A 4 -5.32 -2.84 -7.60
CA GLU A 4 -5.01 -3.18 -6.21
C GLU A 4 -3.60 -3.77 -6.14
N ILE A 5 -2.84 -3.36 -5.13
CA ILE A 5 -1.48 -3.87 -4.87
C ILE A 5 -1.45 -4.43 -3.45
N TYR A 6 -0.89 -5.63 -3.33
CA TYR A 6 -0.59 -6.29 -2.07
C TYR A 6 0.91 -6.27 -1.85
N VAL A 7 1.35 -5.80 -0.69
CA VAL A 7 2.76 -5.81 -0.30
C VAL A 7 2.92 -6.63 0.97
N ASN A 8 3.84 -7.58 0.93
CA ASN A 8 4.26 -8.37 2.08
C ASN A 8 5.65 -7.92 2.49
N ASN A 9 5.77 -7.35 3.70
CA ASN A 9 7.06 -6.99 4.26
C ASN A 9 7.65 -8.17 5.03
N ASN A 10 8.41 -9.03 4.36
CA ASN A 10 9.08 -10.18 4.96
C ASN A 10 10.42 -9.82 5.67
N ASN A 11 10.54 -8.58 6.15
CA ASN A 11 11.68 -8.06 6.90
C ASN A 11 11.17 -7.45 8.23
N ALA A 12 11.99 -7.46 9.27
CA ALA A 12 11.69 -6.83 10.55
C ALA A 12 11.71 -5.29 10.51
N ALA A 13 12.37 -4.67 9.53
CA ALA A 13 12.37 -3.22 9.36
C ALA A 13 11.04 -2.70 8.80
N ASN A 14 10.68 -1.47 9.17
CA ASN A 14 9.57 -0.75 8.54
C ASN A 14 10.00 -0.23 7.17
N HIS A 15 9.11 -0.30 6.17
CA HIS A 15 9.39 0.17 4.81
C HIS A 15 8.31 1.17 4.35
N PRO A 16 8.64 2.45 4.12
CA PRO A 16 7.75 3.40 3.48
C PRO A 16 7.69 3.13 1.99
N PHE A 17 6.53 2.81 1.44
CA PHE A 17 6.36 2.61 0.00
C PHE A 17 5.67 3.79 -0.65
N HIS A 18 6.25 4.29 -1.74
CA HIS A 18 5.78 5.39 -2.57
C HIS A 18 5.34 4.89 -3.96
N LEU A 19 4.28 5.48 -4.53
CA LEU A 19 3.84 5.25 -5.90
C LEU A 19 3.92 6.54 -6.70
N ASP A 20 4.78 6.58 -7.72
CA ASP A 20 4.90 7.75 -8.57
C ASP A 20 3.60 8.03 -9.34
N GLY A 21 3.32 9.32 -9.57
CA GLY A 21 2.27 9.78 -10.48
C GLY A 21 0.84 9.45 -10.05
N HIS A 22 0.63 8.91 -8.84
CA HIS A 22 -0.68 8.51 -8.32
C HIS A 22 -0.78 8.76 -6.82
N VAL A 23 -2.00 8.93 -6.33
CA VAL A 23 -2.35 8.68 -4.92
C VAL A 23 -3.16 7.38 -4.83
N PHE A 24 -3.15 6.76 -3.67
CA PHE A 24 -3.85 5.51 -3.42
C PHE A 24 -4.65 5.56 -2.11
N ALA A 25 -5.75 4.82 -2.10
CA ALA A 25 -6.51 4.52 -0.90
C ALA A 25 -5.83 3.37 -0.15
N VAL A 26 -5.51 3.59 1.13
CA VAL A 26 -5.00 2.55 2.03
C VAL A 26 -6.17 1.70 2.52
N MET A 27 -6.26 0.48 1.98
CA MET A 27 -7.35 -0.44 2.29
C MET A 27 -7.06 -1.21 3.57
N PHE A 28 -5.81 -1.63 3.78
CA PHE A 28 -5.41 -2.43 4.92
C PHE A 28 -3.94 -2.20 5.25
N VAL A 29 -3.63 -2.07 6.54
CA VAL A 29 -2.28 -2.18 7.09
C VAL A 29 -2.33 -3.25 8.16
N GLY A 30 -1.54 -4.30 7.99
CA GLY A 30 -1.44 -5.40 8.93
C GLY A 30 -0.10 -5.39 9.65
N GLU A 31 -0.13 -5.53 10.96
CA GLU A 31 1.06 -5.84 11.77
C GLU A 31 1.43 -7.33 11.67
N LYS A 32 2.49 -7.74 12.40
CA LYS A 32 2.95 -9.13 12.45
C LYS A 32 1.80 -10.09 12.80
N GLY A 33 1.56 -11.06 11.93
CA GLY A 33 0.51 -12.07 12.09
C GLY A 33 -0.89 -11.63 11.63
N GLN A 34 -1.04 -10.39 11.13
CA GLN A 34 -2.28 -9.90 10.54
C GLN A 34 -2.22 -10.02 9.01
N PHE A 35 -3.00 -10.95 8.48
CA PHE A 35 -3.07 -11.17 7.03
C PHE A 35 -4.20 -10.38 6.38
N PRO A 36 -4.00 -9.91 5.12
CA PRO A 36 -5.04 -9.27 4.33
C PRO A 36 -6.27 -10.15 4.20
N ASP A 37 -7.42 -9.58 4.51
CA ASP A 37 -8.74 -10.13 4.27
C ASP A 37 -9.64 -8.96 3.85
N GLU A 38 -10.35 -9.10 2.73
CA GLU A 38 -11.23 -8.06 2.20
C GLU A 38 -12.31 -7.59 3.19
N SER A 39 -12.68 -8.42 4.16
CA SER A 39 -13.60 -8.08 5.23
C SER A 39 -13.01 -7.07 6.23
N LYS A 40 -11.68 -6.98 6.31
CA LYS A 40 -10.93 -6.06 7.19
C LYS A 40 -10.61 -4.73 6.51
N TYR A 41 -10.96 -4.56 5.24
CA TYR A 41 -10.57 -3.37 4.49
C TYR A 41 -11.37 -2.15 4.93
N ASN A 42 -10.70 -1.01 5.05
CA ASN A 42 -11.37 0.28 5.22
C ASN A 42 -11.99 0.74 3.89
N LYS A 43 -13.18 0.22 3.58
CA LYS A 43 -13.96 0.58 2.36
C LYS A 43 -14.81 1.83 2.55
N ARG A 44 -14.94 2.35 3.79
CA ARG A 44 -15.83 3.47 4.11
C ARG A 44 -15.14 4.83 4.02
N ASN A 45 -13.93 4.94 4.57
CA ASN A 45 -13.19 6.19 4.58
C ASN A 45 -11.67 5.90 4.64
N PRO A 46 -11.09 5.34 3.57
CA PRO A 46 -9.66 5.06 3.52
C PRO A 46 -8.86 6.36 3.57
N ILE A 47 -7.68 6.29 4.16
CA ILE A 47 -6.67 7.35 3.99
C ILE A 47 -6.23 7.33 2.53
N VAL A 48 -6.16 8.50 1.90
CA VAL A 48 -5.65 8.66 0.54
C VAL A 48 -4.32 9.40 0.62
N CYS A 49 -3.24 8.75 0.19
CA CYS A 49 -1.88 9.29 0.19
C CYS A 49 -1.05 8.69 -0.94
N ASP A 50 0.16 9.22 -1.17
CA ASP A 50 1.13 8.68 -2.14
C ASP A 50 2.19 7.77 -1.50
N THR A 51 2.28 7.78 -0.17
CA THR A 51 3.31 7.09 0.61
C THR A 51 2.71 6.53 1.88
N VAL A 52 3.03 5.27 2.22
CA VAL A 52 2.60 4.64 3.47
C VAL A 52 3.64 3.68 4.00
N THR A 53 3.84 3.69 5.31
CA THR A 53 4.77 2.80 6.00
C THR A 53 4.15 1.43 6.23
N ILE A 54 4.81 0.39 5.74
CA ILE A 54 4.49 -1.00 6.02
C ILE A 54 5.25 -1.44 7.28
N PRO A 55 4.55 -1.89 8.34
CA PRO A 55 5.21 -2.41 9.53
C PRO A 55 6.10 -3.62 9.21
N GLY A 56 7.17 -3.80 10.00
CA GLY A 56 8.00 -5.00 9.95
C GLY A 56 7.19 -6.29 10.13
N ASN A 57 7.44 -7.29 9.28
CA ASN A 57 6.68 -8.54 9.21
C ASN A 57 5.17 -8.34 8.94
N GLY A 58 4.80 -7.20 8.37
CA GLY A 58 3.42 -6.79 8.13
C GLY A 58 3.00 -6.83 6.67
N PHE A 59 1.80 -6.33 6.41
CA PHE A 59 1.20 -6.27 5.08
C PHE A 59 0.59 -4.91 4.79
N LEU A 60 0.54 -4.56 3.51
CA LEU A 60 -0.17 -3.39 3.00
C LEU A 60 -1.06 -3.81 1.83
N VAL A 61 -2.27 -3.27 1.79
CA VAL A 61 -3.13 -3.31 0.61
C VAL A 61 -3.55 -1.89 0.25
N ILE A 62 -3.29 -1.50 -1.00
CA ILE A 62 -3.68 -0.20 -1.55
C ILE A 62 -4.52 -0.37 -2.81
N ARG A 63 -5.41 0.59 -3.06
CA ARG A 63 -6.14 0.72 -4.33
C ARG A 63 -5.87 2.07 -4.96
N PHE A 64 -5.61 2.10 -6.26
CA PHE A 64 -5.43 3.32 -7.01
C PHE A 64 -6.14 3.25 -8.36
N ILE A 65 -6.38 4.41 -8.96
CA ILE A 65 -6.91 4.51 -10.32
C ILE A 65 -5.71 4.60 -11.26
N ALA A 66 -5.52 3.61 -12.13
CA ALA A 66 -4.54 3.69 -13.22
C ALA A 66 -5.15 4.49 -14.37
N ASP A 67 -5.00 5.81 -14.33
CA ASP A 67 -5.51 6.78 -15.31
C ASP A 67 -4.47 7.81 -15.77
N ASN A 68 -3.22 7.73 -15.26
CA ASN A 68 -2.12 8.60 -15.65
C ASN A 68 -1.13 7.88 -16.60
N PRO A 69 -1.16 8.14 -17.93
CA PRO A 69 -0.26 7.48 -18.88
C PRO A 69 1.20 7.82 -18.63
N GLY A 70 2.03 6.80 -18.41
CA GLY A 70 3.44 6.97 -18.13
C GLY A 70 4.09 5.69 -17.62
N ILE A 71 5.33 5.81 -17.17
CA ILE A 71 6.06 4.76 -16.47
C ILE A 71 6.28 5.27 -15.06
N TRP A 72 5.80 4.52 -14.08
CA TRP A 72 5.73 4.96 -12.68
C TRP A 72 6.32 3.88 -11.80
N ALA A 73 7.27 4.25 -10.94
CA ALA A 73 7.84 3.30 -10.01
C ALA A 73 6.94 3.15 -8.78
N PHE A 74 6.95 1.93 -8.24
CA PHE A 74 6.42 1.65 -6.91
C PHE A 74 7.59 1.12 -6.09
N HIS A 75 8.08 1.90 -5.14
CA HIS A 75 9.36 1.63 -4.50
C HIS A 75 9.38 1.97 -3.01
N CYS A 76 10.30 1.33 -2.28
CA CYS A 76 10.62 1.75 -0.92
C CYS A 76 11.32 3.10 -0.97
N HIS A 77 10.96 4.00 -0.06
CA HIS A 77 11.46 5.38 0.02
C HIS A 77 12.52 5.52 1.13
N ILE A 78 13.35 4.49 1.30
CA ILE A 78 14.57 4.48 2.11
C ILE A 78 15.74 4.46 1.12
N GLU A 79 16.69 5.40 1.30
CA GLU A 79 18.03 5.36 0.68
C GLU A 79 18.98 4.43 1.44
#